data_AF-A0A6G1EIZ8-F1
#
_entry.id   AF-A0A6G1EIZ8-F1
#
_cell.length_a   1.000
_cell.length_b   1.000
_cell.length_c   1.000
_cell.angle_alpha   90.00
_cell.angle_beta   90.00
_cell.angle_gamma   90.00
#
_symmetry.space_group_name_H-M   'P 1'
#
loop_
_entity.id
_entity.type
_entity.pdbx_description
1 polymer ?
#
loop_
_entity_poly.entity_id
_entity_poly.type
_entity_poly.pdbx_seq_one_letter_code
_entity_poly.pdbx_strand_id
1 'polypeptide(L)'
;MAARTKQMKRRSSAPVMMRKELALCHDNVVHIAGIVAATSPEPIDDLINLRATCKAMHAATKERDVGRRVPLERLDRMKWLENERYLAVVNHLVGAGNPGAFFIVGVTLVFASQDIKQGLLFLDKAASAGHKAAAYVLGLLLYKSDEARAAGKKYISQVEGDDGEAVAGAGARRTNRECQQCRKMPRMRFGR
;
A
#
# COMPACT_ATOMS: atom_id res chain seq x y z
N MET A 1 -54.98 43.53 42.52
CA MET A 1 -53.85 43.50 41.57
C MET A 1 -53.68 42.08 41.06
N ALA A 2 -54.32 41.71 39.95
CA ALA A 2 -54.28 40.36 39.38
C ALA A 2 -53.38 40.34 38.13
N ALA A 3 -52.30 39.56 38.18
CA ALA A 3 -51.35 39.44 37.07
C ALA A 3 -51.82 38.37 36.06
N ARG A 4 -52.16 38.80 34.85
CA ARG A 4 -52.48 37.92 33.71
C ARG A 4 -51.20 37.30 33.13
N THR A 5 -51.05 35.99 33.26
CA THR A 5 -50.04 35.19 32.54
C THR A 5 -50.43 35.03 31.08
N LYS A 6 -49.60 35.56 30.15
CA LYS A 6 -49.76 35.36 28.70
C LYS A 6 -49.27 33.97 28.32
N GLN A 7 -50.19 33.09 27.90
CA GLN A 7 -49.86 31.90 27.13
C GLN A 7 -49.39 32.30 25.73
N MET A 8 -48.15 31.95 25.35
CA MET A 8 -47.70 32.01 23.97
C MET A 8 -47.90 30.65 23.28
N LYS A 9 -48.69 30.76 22.22
CA LYS A 9 -49.22 29.74 21.32
C LYS A 9 -48.08 28.94 20.65
N ARG A 10 -48.13 27.62 20.80
CA ARG A 10 -47.27 26.65 20.10
C ARG A 10 -47.31 26.92 18.59
N ARG A 11 -46.17 27.24 17.99
CA ARG A 11 -46.01 27.20 16.52
C ARG A 11 -45.77 25.75 16.12
N SER A 12 -46.79 25.13 15.54
CA SER A 12 -46.65 23.96 14.68
C SER A 12 -46.01 24.41 13.36
N SER A 13 -44.92 23.77 12.94
CA SER A 13 -44.49 23.86 11.54
C SER A 13 -43.67 22.64 11.11
N ALA A 14 -44.33 21.86 10.25
CA ALA A 14 -43.83 21.02 9.17
C ALA A 14 -43.01 19.76 9.49
N PRO A 15 -43.26 18.66 8.73
CA PRO A 15 -42.48 17.44 8.87
C PRO A 15 -41.05 17.74 8.41
N VAL A 16 -40.08 17.30 9.20
CA VAL A 16 -38.69 17.21 8.78
C VAL A 16 -38.69 16.27 7.57
N MET A 17 -38.65 16.84 6.36
CA MET A 17 -38.25 16.08 5.17
C MET A 17 -36.88 15.52 5.50
N MET A 18 -36.83 14.24 5.81
CA MET A 18 -35.58 13.49 5.81
C MET A 18 -34.96 13.68 4.44
N ARG A 19 -33.96 14.56 4.37
CA ARG A 19 -32.89 14.38 3.40
C ARG A 19 -32.36 12.98 3.73
N LYS A 20 -32.74 11.98 2.94
CA LYS A 20 -31.97 10.75 2.84
C LYS A 20 -30.61 11.18 2.28
N GLU A 21 -29.76 11.70 3.14
CA GLU A 21 -28.34 11.67 2.89
C GLU A 21 -28.04 10.21 2.55
N LEU A 22 -27.51 9.98 1.35
CA LEU A 22 -26.83 8.74 1.05
C LEU A 22 -25.67 8.64 2.03
N ALA A 23 -25.95 8.11 3.22
CA ALA A 23 -24.95 7.76 4.19
C ALA A 23 -24.10 6.67 3.52
N LEU A 24 -23.00 7.09 2.91
CA LEU A 24 -22.01 6.18 2.38
C LEU A 24 -21.53 5.35 3.56
N CYS A 25 -21.68 4.02 3.47
CA CYS A 25 -21.09 3.11 4.43
C CYS A 25 -19.60 3.46 4.58
N HIS A 26 -19.06 3.33 5.79
CA HIS A 26 -17.64 3.60 6.05
C HIS A 26 -16.73 2.87 5.06
N ASP A 27 -17.07 1.61 4.72
CA ASP A 27 -16.35 0.80 3.74
C ASP A 27 -16.27 1.44 2.34
N ASN A 28 -17.33 2.12 1.90
CA ASN A 28 -17.33 2.84 0.62
C ASN A 28 -16.40 4.05 0.67
N VAL A 29 -16.35 4.74 1.81
CA VAL A 29 -15.47 5.89 2.03
C VAL A 29 -14.00 5.44 2.04
N VAL A 30 -13.70 4.33 2.73
CA VAL A 30 -12.37 3.68 2.71
C VAL A 30 -12.00 3.23 1.30
N HIS A 31 -12.94 2.65 0.55
CA HIS A 31 -12.71 2.25 -0.82
C HIS A 31 -12.35 3.44 -1.72
N ILE A 32 -13.10 4.55 -1.63
CA ILE A 32 -12.82 5.78 -2.37
C ILE A 32 -11.44 6.34 -2.00
N ALA A 33 -11.13 6.46 -0.70
CA ALA A 33 -9.82 6.90 -0.25
C ALA A 33 -8.69 5.98 -0.74
N GLY A 34 -8.93 4.66 -0.77
CA GLY A 34 -8.01 3.67 -1.31
C GLY A 34 -7.80 3.79 -2.82
N ILE A 35 -8.83 4.17 -3.58
CA ILE A 35 -8.68 4.51 -5.01
C ILE A 35 -7.81 5.75 -5.16
N VAL A 36 -8.09 6.83 -4.41
CA VAL A 36 -7.28 8.05 -4.44
C VAL A 36 -5.82 7.75 -4.13
N ALA A 37 -5.55 6.97 -3.08
CA ALA A 37 -4.20 6.54 -2.71
C ALA A 37 -3.48 5.80 -3.86
N ALA A 38 -4.18 4.95 -4.59
CA ALA A 38 -3.61 4.14 -5.67
C ALA A 38 -3.41 4.92 -6.99
N THR A 39 -4.31 5.85 -7.30
CA THR A 39 -4.38 6.50 -8.62
C THR A 39 -3.82 7.92 -8.65
N SER A 40 -3.71 8.60 -7.51
CA SER A 40 -3.19 9.96 -7.41
C SER A 40 -1.72 10.10 -7.81
N PRO A 41 -1.34 11.13 -8.60
CA PRO A 41 0.06 11.43 -8.89
C PRO A 41 0.85 11.82 -7.63
N GLU A 42 0.21 12.43 -6.64
CA GLU A 42 0.79 12.90 -5.37
C GLU A 42 -0.01 12.32 -4.19
N PRO A 43 0.09 11.00 -3.94
CA PRO A 43 -0.87 10.31 -3.10
C PRO A 43 -0.82 10.74 -1.63
N ILE A 44 0.32 11.22 -1.12
CA ILE A 44 0.41 11.69 0.26
C ILE A 44 -0.29 13.04 0.43
N ASP A 45 -0.07 13.98 -0.47
CA ASP A 45 -0.67 15.32 -0.38
C ASP A 45 -2.19 15.23 -0.66
N ASP A 46 -2.61 14.40 -1.61
CA ASP A 46 -4.04 14.16 -1.86
C ASP A 46 -4.74 13.48 -0.68
N LEU A 47 -4.09 12.53 0.01
CA LEU A 47 -4.64 11.95 1.23
C LEU A 47 -4.72 12.96 2.38
N ILE A 48 -3.75 13.88 2.49
CA ILE A 48 -3.78 14.97 3.47
C ILE A 48 -4.95 15.93 3.18
N ASN A 49 -5.15 16.28 1.91
CA ASN A 49 -6.26 17.11 1.47
C ASN A 49 -7.60 16.39 1.71
N LEU A 50 -7.70 15.11 1.37
CA LEU A 50 -8.88 14.29 1.59
C LEU A 50 -9.24 14.22 3.07
N ARG A 51 -8.24 14.06 3.95
CA ARG A 51 -8.39 14.06 5.41
C ARG A 51 -8.96 15.38 5.96
N ALA A 52 -8.73 16.50 5.28
CA ALA A 52 -9.22 17.82 5.68
C ALA A 52 -10.70 18.06 5.28
N THR A 53 -11.27 17.25 4.39
CA THR A 53 -12.62 17.49 3.85
C THR A 53 -13.74 17.23 4.86
N CYS A 54 -13.73 16.07 5.54
CA CYS A 54 -14.77 15.70 6.50
C CYS A 54 -14.30 14.62 7.50
N LYS A 55 -15.06 14.43 8.58
CA LYS A 55 -14.76 13.42 9.62
C LYS A 55 -14.73 11.99 9.09
N ALA A 56 -15.61 11.66 8.14
CA ALA A 56 -15.66 10.32 7.55
C ALA A 56 -14.39 10.02 6.74
N MET A 57 -13.94 10.97 5.91
CA MET A 57 -12.69 10.86 5.16
C MET A 57 -11.47 10.89 6.10
N HIS A 58 -11.53 11.69 7.17
CA HIS A 58 -10.48 11.69 8.18
C HIS A 58 -10.31 10.32 8.84
N ALA A 59 -11.40 9.62 9.15
CA ALA A 59 -11.34 8.25 9.68
C ALA A 59 -10.83 7.28 8.60
N ALA A 60 -11.39 7.33 7.39
CA ALA A 60 -11.04 6.43 6.30
C ALA A 60 -9.56 6.50 5.91
N THR A 61 -8.95 7.69 5.87
CA THR A 61 -7.52 7.86 5.53
C THR A 61 -6.56 7.23 6.54
N LYS A 62 -7.02 6.89 7.75
CA LYS A 62 -6.22 6.18 8.76
C LYS A 62 -6.31 4.66 8.64
N GLU A 63 -7.25 4.14 7.85
CA GLU A 63 -7.42 2.71 7.69
C GLU A 63 -6.23 2.09 6.97
N ARG A 64 -5.83 0.90 7.43
CA ARG A 64 -4.65 0.19 6.89
C ARG A 64 -4.81 -0.13 5.41
N ASP A 65 -6.05 -0.35 4.96
CA ASP A 65 -6.37 -0.64 3.55
C ASP A 65 -6.00 0.51 2.61
N VAL A 66 -6.10 1.77 3.07
CA VAL A 66 -5.71 2.95 2.29
C VAL A 66 -4.20 3.00 2.18
N GLY A 67 -3.49 2.87 3.31
CA GLY A 67 -2.02 2.85 3.34
C GLY A 67 -1.43 1.71 2.51
N ARG A 68 -2.06 0.53 2.53
CA ARG A 68 -1.62 -0.64 1.74
C ARG A 68 -1.60 -0.38 0.23
N ARG A 69 -2.40 0.56 -0.27
CA ARG A 69 -2.55 0.88 -1.70
C ARG A 69 -1.65 2.01 -2.19
N VAL A 70 -0.93 2.71 -1.30
CA VAL A 70 -0.06 3.83 -1.67
C VAL A 70 1.13 3.33 -2.52
N PRO A 71 1.32 3.82 -3.75
CA PRO A 71 2.45 3.45 -4.60
C PRO A 71 3.69 4.27 -4.20
N LEU A 72 4.65 3.60 -3.59
CA LEU A 72 5.90 4.23 -3.14
C LEU A 72 6.75 4.76 -4.30
N GLU A 73 6.55 4.24 -5.51
CA GLU A 73 7.20 4.71 -6.73
C GLU A 73 6.87 6.16 -7.08
N ARG A 74 5.75 6.69 -6.57
CA ARG A 74 5.35 8.09 -6.79
C ARG A 74 5.95 9.05 -5.76
N LEU A 75 6.59 8.51 -4.72
CA LEU A 75 7.17 9.30 -3.63
C LEU A 75 8.66 9.61 -3.84
N ASP A 76 9.18 9.44 -5.06
CA ASP A 76 10.57 9.72 -5.39
C ASP A 76 10.95 11.17 -5.06
N ARG A 77 10.10 12.16 -5.38
CA ARG A 77 10.35 13.56 -5.01
C ARG A 77 10.55 13.75 -3.49
N MET A 78 9.65 13.17 -2.70
CA MET A 78 9.71 13.24 -1.24
C MET A 78 10.95 12.54 -0.68
N LYS A 79 11.33 11.39 -1.25
CA LYS A 79 12.55 10.64 -0.87
C LYS A 79 13.82 11.50 -0.95
N TRP A 80 13.93 12.32 -1.99
CA TRP A 80 15.13 13.13 -2.25
C TRP A 80 15.10 14.50 -1.55
N LEU A 81 13.95 15.16 -1.50
CA LEU A 81 13.82 16.53 -0.96
C LEU A 81 13.48 16.57 0.53
N GLU A 82 12.75 15.57 1.03
CA GLU A 82 12.18 15.55 2.38
C GLU A 82 12.42 14.19 3.05
N ASN A 83 13.69 13.80 3.19
CA ASN A 83 14.07 12.45 3.60
C ASN A 83 13.45 12.00 4.93
N GLU A 84 13.40 12.88 5.94
CA GLU A 84 12.77 12.56 7.23
C GLU A 84 11.27 12.29 7.11
N ARG A 85 10.55 13.13 6.35
CA ARG A 85 9.12 12.95 6.08
C ARG A 85 8.88 11.66 5.31
N TYR A 86 9.73 11.37 4.32
CA TYR A 86 9.69 10.13 3.57
C TYR A 86 9.83 8.90 4.48
N LEU A 87 10.83 8.88 5.37
CA LEU A 87 11.03 7.77 6.30
C LEU A 87 9.85 7.61 7.26
N ALA A 88 9.27 8.70 7.75
CA ALA A 88 8.06 8.66 8.58
C ALA A 88 6.87 8.03 7.83
N VAL A 89 6.67 8.41 6.56
CA VAL A 89 5.65 7.82 5.69
C VAL A 89 5.92 6.33 5.48
N VAL A 90 7.15 5.95 5.13
CA VAL A 90 7.51 4.53 4.92
C VAL A 90 7.21 3.71 6.18
N ASN A 91 7.61 4.18 7.36
CA ASN A 91 7.32 3.51 8.63
C ASN A 91 5.82 3.35 8.90
N HIS A 92 5.03 4.39 8.60
CA HIS A 92 3.58 4.32 8.69
C HIS A 92 3.00 3.26 7.73
N LEU A 93 3.49 3.22 6.48
CA LEU A 93 3.05 2.26 5.46
C LEU A 93 3.46 0.81 5.77
N VAL A 94 4.60 0.60 6.44
CA VAL A 94 4.99 -0.71 7.00
C VAL A 94 3.95 -1.18 8.03
N GLY A 95 3.53 -0.28 8.92
CA GLY A 95 2.43 -0.55 9.87
C GLY A 95 1.11 -0.88 9.17
N ALA A 96 0.82 -0.23 8.04
CA ALA A 96 -0.34 -0.51 7.20
C ALA A 96 -0.24 -1.82 6.39
N GLY A 97 0.93 -2.46 6.34
CA GLY A 97 1.13 -3.69 5.57
C GLY A 97 1.33 -3.46 4.07
N ASN A 98 1.85 -2.29 3.69
CA ASN A 98 2.14 -1.96 2.29
C ASN A 98 3.30 -2.83 1.75
N PRO A 99 3.10 -3.57 0.64
CA PRO A 99 4.13 -4.46 0.10
C PRO A 99 5.38 -3.73 -0.40
N GLY A 100 5.21 -2.53 -0.97
CA GLY A 100 6.33 -1.69 -1.39
C GLY A 100 7.14 -1.19 -0.18
N ALA A 101 6.48 -0.88 0.94
CA ALA A 101 7.15 -0.41 2.14
C ALA A 101 7.98 -1.52 2.79
N PHE A 102 7.41 -2.72 2.88
CA PHE A 102 8.15 -3.92 3.28
C PHE A 102 9.33 -4.21 2.37
N PHE A 103 9.19 -4.03 1.04
CA PHE A 103 10.30 -4.19 0.12
C PHE A 103 11.44 -3.21 0.40
N ILE A 104 11.15 -1.92 0.57
CA ILE A 104 12.17 -0.89 0.84
C ILE A 104 12.89 -1.18 2.16
N VAL A 105 12.14 -1.45 3.23
CA VAL A 105 12.74 -1.79 4.53
C VAL A 105 13.56 -3.08 4.45
N GLY A 106 13.05 -4.11 3.78
CA GLY A 106 13.75 -5.38 3.60
C GLY A 106 15.08 -5.21 2.86
N VAL A 107 15.11 -4.47 1.76
CA VAL A 107 16.34 -4.16 1.01
C VAL A 107 17.31 -3.36 1.87
N THR A 108 16.85 -2.31 2.56
CA THR A 108 17.71 -1.49 3.43
C THR A 108 18.36 -2.32 4.53
N LEU A 109 17.60 -3.20 5.19
CA LEU A 109 18.13 -4.07 6.24
C LEU A 109 19.19 -5.03 5.72
N VAL A 110 18.95 -5.68 4.58
CA VAL A 110 19.91 -6.63 3.98
C VAL A 110 21.20 -5.92 3.54
N PHE A 111 21.08 -4.80 2.82
CA PHE A 111 22.22 -4.23 2.10
C PHE A 111 22.91 -3.06 2.82
N ALA A 112 22.18 -2.28 3.62
CA ALA A 112 22.75 -1.13 4.34
C ALA A 112 23.04 -1.46 5.81
N SER A 113 22.11 -2.14 6.50
CA SER A 113 22.26 -2.46 7.93
C SER A 113 22.93 -3.81 8.21
N GLN A 114 23.14 -4.63 7.17
CA GLN A 114 23.66 -6.00 7.27
C GLN A 114 22.84 -6.94 8.17
N ASP A 115 21.59 -6.59 8.50
CA ASP A 115 20.64 -7.48 9.18
C ASP A 115 19.89 -8.31 8.15
N ILE A 116 20.58 -9.36 7.68
CA ILE A 116 20.06 -10.25 6.65
C ILE A 116 18.79 -10.97 7.15
N LYS A 117 18.75 -11.37 8.43
CA LYS A 117 17.63 -12.14 8.97
C LYS A 117 16.33 -11.33 8.96
N GLN A 118 16.36 -10.11 9.52
CA GLN A 118 15.19 -9.24 9.49
C GLN A 118 14.85 -8.79 8.06
N GLY A 119 15.86 -8.49 7.25
CA GLY A 119 15.66 -8.10 5.86
C GLY A 119 14.93 -9.17 5.04
N LEU A 120 15.30 -10.44 5.20
CA LEU A 120 14.60 -11.57 4.54
C LEU A 120 13.15 -11.70 5.01
N LEU A 121 12.85 -11.48 6.30
CA LEU A 121 11.47 -11.51 6.82
C LEU A 121 10.57 -10.45 6.18
N PHE A 122 11.08 -9.23 6.00
CA PHE A 122 10.32 -8.17 5.33
C PHE A 122 10.16 -8.42 3.83
N LEU A 123 11.20 -8.93 3.16
CA LEU A 123 11.12 -9.33 1.76
C LEU A 123 10.12 -10.46 1.53
N ASP A 124 10.04 -11.43 2.46
CA ASP A 124 9.05 -12.51 2.40
C ASP A 124 7.62 -12.01 2.57
N LYS A 125 7.38 -11.08 3.51
CA LYS A 125 6.07 -10.41 3.66
C LYS A 125 5.66 -9.68 2.39
N ALA A 126 6.59 -8.96 1.76
CA ALA A 126 6.34 -8.25 0.50
C ALA A 126 6.04 -9.23 -0.65
N ALA A 127 6.83 -10.29 -0.77
CA ALA A 127 6.67 -11.33 -1.78
C ALA A 127 5.31 -12.06 -1.64
N SER A 128 4.97 -12.46 -0.42
CA SER A 128 3.69 -13.09 -0.07
C SER A 128 2.49 -12.17 -0.34
N ALA A 129 2.69 -10.86 -0.29
CA ALA A 129 1.67 -9.88 -0.66
C ALA A 129 1.64 -9.56 -2.17
N GLY A 130 2.38 -10.30 -3.01
CA GLY A 130 2.37 -10.18 -4.46
C GLY A 130 3.40 -9.20 -5.04
N HIS A 131 4.33 -8.68 -4.25
CA HIS A 131 5.34 -7.74 -4.73
C HIS A 131 6.44 -8.46 -5.52
N LYS A 132 6.32 -8.46 -6.86
CA LYS A 132 7.21 -9.19 -7.79
C LYS A 132 8.70 -8.90 -7.60
N ALA A 133 9.08 -7.63 -7.43
CA ALA A 133 10.48 -7.28 -7.21
C ALA A 133 11.02 -7.80 -5.86
N ALA A 134 10.16 -7.95 -4.84
CA ALA A 134 10.57 -8.52 -3.55
C ALA A 134 10.77 -10.02 -3.67
N ALA A 135 9.85 -10.73 -4.33
CA ALA A 135 9.99 -12.15 -4.63
C ALA A 135 11.27 -12.42 -5.44
N TYR A 136 11.59 -11.57 -6.42
CA TYR A 136 12.81 -11.68 -7.20
C TYR A 136 14.08 -11.54 -6.35
N VAL A 137 14.18 -10.48 -5.54
CA VAL A 137 15.35 -10.23 -4.67
C VAL A 137 15.49 -11.33 -3.62
N LEU A 138 14.39 -11.73 -2.98
CA LEU A 138 14.37 -12.84 -2.02
C LEU A 138 14.85 -14.14 -2.68
N GLY A 139 14.35 -14.43 -3.88
CA GLY A 139 14.77 -15.58 -4.67
C GLY A 139 16.28 -15.60 -4.92
N LEU A 140 16.87 -14.45 -5.30
CA LEU A 140 18.32 -14.32 -5.51
C LEU A 140 19.12 -14.50 -4.23
N LEU A 141 18.65 -13.97 -3.10
CA LEU A 141 19.33 -14.09 -1.81
C LEU A 141 19.35 -15.55 -1.33
N LEU A 142 18.22 -16.26 -1.46
CA LEU A 142 18.11 -17.67 -1.07
C LEU A 142 18.82 -18.61 -2.04
N TYR A 143 18.90 -18.28 -3.33
CA TYR A 143 19.56 -19.12 -4.34
C TYR A 143 21.07 -19.32 -4.05
N LYS A 144 21.69 -18.37 -3.35
CA LYS A 144 23.10 -18.43 -2.95
C LYS A 144 23.39 -19.46 -1.86
N SER A 145 22.42 -19.79 -1.01
CA SER A 145 22.56 -20.85 0.00
C SER A 145 22.19 -22.19 -0.61
N ASP A 146 22.99 -23.22 -0.36
CA ASP A 146 22.71 -24.58 -0.84
C ASP A 146 21.42 -25.13 -0.21
N GLU A 147 21.19 -24.84 1.08
CA GLU A 147 20.04 -25.28 1.85
C GLU A 147 18.74 -24.60 1.37
N ALA A 148 18.81 -23.31 1.07
CA ALA A 148 17.64 -22.51 0.67
C ALA A 148 17.44 -22.42 -0.86
N ARG A 149 18.29 -23.08 -1.66
CA ARG A 149 18.26 -22.97 -3.12
C ARG A 149 16.91 -23.37 -3.72
N ALA A 150 16.26 -24.41 -3.17
CA ALA A 150 14.95 -24.84 -3.64
C ALA A 150 13.87 -23.76 -3.41
N ALA A 151 13.88 -23.11 -2.24
CA ALA A 151 13.02 -21.97 -1.95
C ALA A 151 13.31 -20.78 -2.87
N GLY A 152 14.59 -20.49 -3.13
CA GLY A 152 14.99 -19.46 -4.09
C GLY A 152 14.43 -19.70 -5.49
N LYS A 153 14.50 -20.95 -5.99
CA LYS A 153 13.89 -21.34 -7.29
C LYS A 153 12.38 -21.14 -7.31
N LYS A 154 11.68 -21.41 -6.19
CA LYS A 154 10.23 -21.21 -6.09
C LYS A 154 9.85 -19.73 -6.27
N TYR A 155 10.49 -18.82 -5.54
CA TYR A 155 10.19 -17.38 -5.68
C TYR A 155 10.52 -16.85 -7.07
N ILE A 156 11.63 -17.29 -7.69
CA ILE A 156 11.96 -16.91 -9.07
C ILE A 156 10.89 -17.41 -10.05
N SER A 157 10.35 -18.61 -9.82
CA SER A 157 9.27 -19.15 -10.67
C SER A 157 7.97 -18.36 -10.50
N GLN A 158 7.63 -17.95 -9.27
CA GLN A 158 6.46 -17.11 -8.99
C GLN A 158 6.50 -15.75 -9.71
N VAL A 159 7.70 -15.19 -9.90
CA VAL A 159 7.88 -13.91 -10.61
C VAL A 159 7.55 -14.04 -12.10
N GLU A 160 7.68 -15.22 -12.71
CA GLU A 160 7.41 -15.38 -14.14
C GLU A 160 5.94 -15.66 -14.46
N GLY A 161 5.11 -15.84 -13.42
CA GLY A 161 3.78 -16.42 -13.54
C GLY A 161 3.89 -17.93 -13.72
N ASP A 162 3.43 -18.70 -12.72
CA ASP A 162 2.97 -20.05 -13.05
C ASP A 162 1.69 -19.82 -13.86
N ASP A 163 1.80 -19.92 -15.19
CA ASP A 163 0.66 -20.20 -16.04
C ASP A 163 0.02 -21.47 -15.44
N GLY A 164 -1.14 -21.30 -14.81
CA GLY A 164 -1.86 -22.40 -14.17
C GLY A 164 -2.01 -23.58 -15.12
N GLU A 165 -1.77 -24.78 -14.57
CA GLU A 165 -1.84 -26.07 -15.27
C GLU A 165 -0.76 -26.28 -16.33
N ALA A 166 0.43 -26.67 -15.86
CA ALA A 166 1.30 -27.53 -16.64
C ALA A 166 0.56 -28.84 -16.93
N VAL A 167 -0.08 -28.91 -18.10
CA VAL A 167 -0.32 -30.19 -18.77
C VAL A 167 1.07 -30.84 -18.88
N ALA A 168 1.25 -31.95 -18.17
CA ALA A 168 2.48 -32.70 -18.13
C ALA A 168 2.87 -33.12 -19.56
N GLY A 169 3.75 -32.36 -20.21
CA GLY A 169 4.20 -32.71 -21.56
C GLY A 169 4.64 -31.58 -22.48
N ALA A 170 5.31 -30.53 -21.99
CA ALA A 170 6.24 -29.71 -22.77
C ALA A 170 6.89 -28.70 -21.81
N GLY A 171 8.21 -28.58 -21.83
CA GLY A 171 8.91 -27.59 -21.01
C GLY A 171 8.40 -26.19 -21.31
N ALA A 172 7.59 -25.64 -20.41
CA ALA A 172 7.14 -24.26 -20.47
C ALA A 172 8.38 -23.37 -20.60
N ARG A 173 8.54 -22.75 -21.78
CA ARG A 173 9.70 -21.93 -22.08
C ARG A 173 9.58 -20.65 -21.28
N ARG A 174 10.17 -20.65 -20.08
CA ARG A 174 10.35 -19.46 -19.24
C ARG A 174 10.93 -18.34 -20.08
N THR A 175 10.12 -17.30 -20.30
CA THR A 175 10.50 -16.17 -21.17
C THR A 175 11.50 -15.23 -20.49
N ASN A 176 11.72 -15.37 -19.17
CA ASN A 176 12.58 -14.52 -18.33
C ASN A 176 12.21 -13.02 -18.42
N ARG A 177 11.02 -12.68 -18.94
CA ARG A 177 10.63 -11.29 -19.23
C ARG A 177 10.43 -10.49 -17.95
N GLU A 178 9.71 -11.05 -16.98
CA GLU A 178 9.42 -10.38 -15.70
C GLU A 178 10.66 -10.26 -14.81
N CYS A 179 11.49 -11.31 -14.76
CA CYS A 179 12.78 -11.30 -14.11
C CYS A 179 13.72 -10.24 -14.73
N GLN A 180 13.77 -10.12 -16.07
CA GLN A 180 14.51 -9.05 -16.75
C GLN A 180 13.98 -7.66 -16.40
N GLN A 181 12.67 -7.50 -16.27
CA GLN A 181 12.07 -6.23 -15.86
C GLN A 181 12.47 -5.86 -14.43
N CYS A 182 12.45 -6.83 -13.51
CA CYS A 182 12.93 -6.64 -12.13
C CYS A 182 14.41 -6.26 -12.08
N ARG A 183 15.26 -6.80 -12.96
CA ARG A 183 16.69 -6.41 -13.08
C ARG A 183 16.92 -4.99 -13.58
N LYS A 184 15.96 -4.40 -14.31
CA LYS A 184 16.08 -3.03 -14.83
C LYS A 184 15.69 -1.97 -13.80
N MET A 185 14.85 -2.32 -12.82
CA MET A 185 14.39 -1.40 -11.77
C MET A 185 15.53 -0.74 -10.95
N PRO A 186 16.62 -1.44 -10.56
CA PRO A 186 17.74 -0.82 -9.86
C PRO A 186 18.53 0.17 -10.73
N ARG A 187 18.61 -0.06 -12.05
CA ARG A 187 19.43 0.75 -12.96
C ARG A 187 18.83 2.12 -13.27
N MET A 188 17.52 2.30 -13.13
CA MET A 188 16.85 3.57 -13.43
C MET A 188 16.64 4.47 -12.21
N ARG A 189 16.77 3.96 -10.97
CA ARG A 189 16.33 4.68 -9.75
C ARG A 189 17.41 4.91 -8.69
N PHE A 190 18.63 4.48 -8.94
CA PHE A 190 19.79 4.72 -8.06
C PHE A 190 20.97 5.41 -8.78
N GLY A 191 20.73 6.06 -9.91
CA GLY A 191 21.77 6.70 -10.72
C GLY A 191 21.44 8.13 -11.10
N ARG A 192 21.76 9.10 -10.24
CA ARG A 192 22.92 9.97 -10.40
C ARG A 192 23.20 10.71 -9.10
#